data_AF-A0A2N6KIY5-F1
#
_entry.id   AF-A0A2N6KIY5-F1
#
_cell.length_a   1.000
_cell.length_b   1.000
_cell.length_c   1.000
_cell.angle_alpha   90.00
_cell.angle_beta   90.00
_cell.angle_gamma   90.00
#
_symmetry.space_group_name_H-M   'P 1'
#
loop_
_entity.id
_entity.type
_entity.pdbx_description
1 polymer ?
#
loop_
_entity_poly.entity_id
_entity_poly.type
_entity_poly.pdbx_seq_one_letter_code
_entity_poly.pdbx_strand_id
1 'polypeptide(L)'
;MFEANNPEIDVDKLMQKIREEVAKLKKDSKIQLVSTPKPFSSLSIKTNNYTSAMNANLNYMEGLLKNAESRAVSRTKWPDNLNRFPFNFSKGIQKLALKILNFIFKDQREVNFNVINALKESVALNRQLIRQVETLRSQLDQESHHLAAIDTRIQELCERFGTVDSSIQGIDFTFNNIDTCINNRLTLIQERLDTVDNRVKGIDERVDTLDNRVKGIDKRVDTVDDLLSTKKVHNLPEFLEFTEESYINLAIALSKIPTEEHYKHDKKDLFYYLFENVFYQSEIVKEKQKFYLNFINKDLSVSYPFLDAGCGRGEFLQNLTESNIKCVGIDLNQLEIETLKKCGFNVYKAEILNFLENTSERYCGISALQVAEHLSIEDIHRFLILAFEKLVTDGVIIIETVNPHSLYALSNFYQDSTHVKPLPPEMLKFLLEWHGFKAVKIIYSSLIPESARIFPEQRMNYQDYAVVGYKKL
;
A
#
# COMPACT_ATOMS: atom_id res chain seq x y z
N MET A 1 -26.60 -47.01 -7.08
CA MET A 1 -27.47 -46.17 -7.91
C MET A 1 -27.31 -44.73 -7.44
N PHE A 2 -26.38 -44.01 -8.05
CA PHE A 2 -26.38 -42.56 -8.30
C PHE A 2 -25.23 -42.35 -9.29
N GLU A 3 -25.61 -42.24 -10.56
CA GLU A 3 -24.72 -42.04 -11.70
C GLU A 3 -24.17 -40.61 -11.73
N ALA A 4 -22.98 -40.49 -12.31
CA ALA A 4 -22.23 -39.28 -12.52
C ALA A 4 -22.94 -38.27 -13.43
N ASN A 5 -22.73 -36.97 -13.16
CA ASN A 5 -22.69 -35.92 -14.18
C ASN A 5 -21.98 -34.69 -13.60
N ASN A 6 -20.66 -34.67 -13.70
CA ASN A 6 -19.89 -33.45 -13.62
C ASN A 6 -18.94 -33.48 -14.83
N PRO A 7 -19.05 -32.57 -15.80
CA PRO A 7 -18.18 -32.60 -16.97
C PRO A 7 -16.78 -32.20 -16.49
N GLU A 8 -15.80 -33.10 -16.68
CA GLU A 8 -14.39 -32.74 -16.57
C GLU A 8 -14.14 -31.50 -17.42
N ILE A 9 -13.69 -30.43 -16.77
CA ILE A 9 -13.26 -29.21 -17.45
C ILE A 9 -11.99 -29.59 -18.19
N ASP A 10 -12.13 -29.81 -19.49
CA ASP A 10 -11.02 -30.02 -20.41
C ASP A 10 -10.19 -28.73 -20.48
N VAL A 11 -9.11 -28.71 -19.69
CA VAL A 11 -8.20 -27.59 -19.52
C VAL A 11 -7.55 -27.23 -20.86
N ASP A 12 -7.29 -28.21 -21.73
CA ASP A 12 -6.69 -27.98 -23.03
C ASP A 12 -7.65 -27.25 -23.96
N LYS A 13 -8.93 -27.64 -23.95
CA LYS A 13 -9.99 -26.95 -24.69
C LYS A 13 -10.23 -25.52 -24.19
N LEU A 14 -10.11 -25.30 -22.88
CA LEU A 14 -10.22 -23.97 -22.28
C LEU A 14 -9.02 -23.08 -22.67
N MET A 15 -7.80 -23.62 -22.61
CA MET A 15 -6.58 -22.91 -23.00
C MET A 15 -6.54 -22.59 -24.49
N GLN A 16 -7.06 -23.49 -25.34
CA GLN A 16 -7.22 -23.22 -26.76
C GLN A 16 -8.19 -22.06 -27.02
N LYS A 17 -9.32 -22.05 -26.30
CA LYS A 17 -10.32 -20.98 -26.41
C LYS A 17 -9.76 -19.61 -25.98
N ILE A 18 -9.00 -19.58 -24.88
CA ILE A 18 -8.29 -18.38 -24.41
C ILE A 18 -7.28 -17.89 -25.47
N ARG A 19 -6.50 -18.79 -26.08
CA ARG A 19 -5.56 -18.43 -27.14
C ARG A 19 -6.27 -17.86 -28.37
N GLU A 20 -7.41 -18.40 -28.75
CA GLU A 20 -8.24 -17.90 -29.84
C GLU A 20 -8.85 -16.52 -29.53
N GLU A 21 -9.33 -16.30 -28.31
CA GLU A 21 -9.86 -15.02 -27.83
C GLU A 21 -8.78 -13.93 -27.82
N VAL A 22 -7.57 -14.26 -27.31
CA VAL A 22 -6.41 -13.35 -27.30
C VAL A 22 -5.94 -13.02 -28.72
N ALA A 23 -5.96 -14.00 -29.63
CA ALA A 23 -5.63 -13.77 -31.04
C ALA A 23 -6.66 -12.86 -31.74
N LYS A 24 -7.94 -12.98 -31.39
CA LYS A 24 -9.01 -12.08 -31.84
C LYS A 24 -8.79 -10.65 -31.36
N LEU A 25 -8.48 -10.49 -30.07
CA LEU A 25 -8.20 -9.19 -29.46
C LEU A 25 -6.94 -8.52 -30.06
N LYS A 26 -5.89 -9.30 -30.38
CA LYS A 26 -4.70 -8.80 -31.11
C LYS A 26 -5.00 -8.38 -32.55
N LYS A 27 -6.04 -8.95 -33.17
CA LYS A 27 -6.47 -8.58 -34.53
C LYS A 27 -7.32 -7.29 -34.53
N ASP A 28 -8.12 -7.10 -33.48
CA ASP A 28 -8.95 -5.90 -33.28
C ASP A 28 -8.14 -4.70 -32.73
N SER A 29 -6.97 -4.94 -32.12
CA SER A 29 -6.04 -3.89 -31.67
C SER A 29 -5.03 -3.42 -32.74
N LYS A 30 -5.22 -3.81 -34.01
CA LYS A 30 -4.65 -3.07 -35.14
C LYS A 30 -5.43 -1.77 -35.35
N ILE A 31 -5.32 -0.85 -34.41
CA ILE A 31 -5.47 0.56 -34.73
C ILE A 31 -4.34 0.86 -35.70
N GLN A 32 -4.67 1.00 -36.99
CA GLN A 32 -3.76 1.59 -37.95
C GLN A 32 -3.33 2.94 -37.36
N LEU A 33 -2.05 3.05 -36.98
CA LEU A 33 -1.37 4.33 -36.84
C LEU A 33 -1.51 5.03 -38.19
N VAL A 34 -2.58 5.81 -38.32
CA VAL A 34 -2.75 6.74 -39.43
C VAL A 34 -1.52 7.62 -39.39
N SER A 35 -0.77 7.55 -40.48
CA SER A 35 0.36 8.39 -40.81
C SER A 35 0.18 9.80 -40.25
N THR A 36 1.14 10.19 -39.41
CA THR A 36 1.44 11.55 -38.96
C THR A 36 0.52 12.63 -39.55
N PRO A 37 -0.32 13.30 -38.73
CA PRO A 37 -0.93 14.54 -39.18
C PRO A 37 0.20 15.49 -39.51
N LYS A 38 0.24 16.01 -40.75
CA LYS A 38 1.13 17.12 -41.09
C LYS A 38 0.96 18.19 -40.01
N PRO A 39 2.05 18.76 -39.47
CA PRO A 39 1.94 19.74 -38.42
C PRO A 39 1.06 20.88 -38.91
N PHE A 40 0.09 21.27 -38.07
CA PHE A 40 -0.84 22.38 -38.31
C PHE A 40 -0.13 23.75 -38.39
N SER A 41 1.21 23.77 -38.37
CA SER A 41 2.07 24.96 -38.40
C SER A 41 2.13 25.66 -39.76
N SER A 42 1.44 25.17 -40.80
CA SER A 42 1.52 25.76 -42.16
C SER A 42 0.39 26.72 -42.52
N LEU A 43 -0.62 26.94 -41.67
CA LEU A 43 -1.58 28.04 -41.85
C LEU A 43 -1.08 29.32 -41.19
N SER A 44 0.14 29.77 -41.56
CA SER A 44 0.46 31.19 -41.45
C SER A 44 -0.34 31.92 -42.53
N ILE A 45 -1.61 32.21 -42.22
CA ILE A 45 -2.46 32.96 -43.13
C ILE A 45 -1.76 34.29 -43.38
N LYS A 46 -1.35 34.53 -44.63
CA LYS A 46 -0.71 35.77 -45.13
C LYS A 46 -1.69 36.96 -45.09
N THR A 47 -2.40 37.18 -43.99
CA THR A 47 -3.53 38.11 -43.86
C THR A 47 -3.19 39.44 -43.19
N ASN A 48 -2.03 39.58 -42.54
CA ASN A 48 -1.65 40.85 -41.89
C ASN A 48 -1.62 42.04 -42.89
N ASN A 49 -1.33 41.76 -44.16
CA ASN A 49 -1.33 42.79 -45.20
C ASN A 49 -2.74 43.26 -45.59
N TYR A 50 -3.76 42.40 -45.48
CA TYR A 50 -5.11 42.72 -45.94
C TYR A 50 -5.87 43.61 -44.94
N THR A 51 -5.78 43.34 -43.63
CA THR A 51 -6.44 44.16 -42.61
C THR A 51 -5.85 45.57 -42.54
N SER A 52 -4.52 45.68 -42.67
CA SER A 52 -3.82 46.96 -42.73
C SER A 52 -4.23 47.78 -43.97
N ALA A 53 -4.29 47.15 -45.14
CA ALA A 53 -4.76 47.78 -46.37
C ALA A 53 -6.23 48.22 -46.29
N MET A 54 -7.09 47.40 -45.69
CA MET A 54 -8.52 47.70 -45.50
C MET A 54 -8.71 48.91 -44.58
N ASN A 55 -7.95 48.99 -43.48
CA ASN A 55 -7.96 50.12 -42.57
C ASN A 55 -7.47 51.41 -43.24
N ALA A 56 -6.43 51.33 -44.09
CA ALA A 56 -5.96 52.48 -44.87
C ALA A 56 -7.04 53.00 -45.84
N ASN A 57 -7.74 52.10 -46.53
CA ASN A 57 -8.86 52.45 -47.42
C ASN A 57 -10.04 53.07 -46.65
N LEU A 58 -10.38 52.56 -45.47
CA LEU A 58 -11.42 53.15 -44.62
C LEU A 58 -11.04 54.56 -44.14
N ASN A 59 -9.79 54.77 -43.75
CA ASN A 59 -9.30 56.09 -43.36
C ASN A 59 -9.37 57.10 -44.53
N TYR A 60 -9.06 56.65 -45.74
CA TYR A 60 -9.22 57.46 -46.95
C TYR A 60 -10.70 57.81 -47.22
N MET A 61 -11.61 56.84 -47.12
CA MET A 61 -13.05 57.07 -47.26
C MET A 61 -13.60 58.05 -46.21
N GLU A 62 -13.16 57.97 -44.96
CA GLU A 62 -13.52 58.95 -43.93
C GLU A 62 -13.05 60.37 -44.27
N GLY A 63 -11.84 60.50 -44.84
CA GLY A 63 -11.33 61.77 -45.34
C GLY A 63 -12.18 62.37 -46.45
N LEU A 64 -12.61 61.53 -47.40
CA LEU A 64 -13.53 61.94 -48.48
C LEU A 64 -14.91 62.34 -47.93
N LEU A 65 -15.46 61.58 -46.98
CA LEU A 65 -16.74 61.88 -46.35
C LEU A 65 -16.69 63.19 -45.56
N LYS A 66 -15.60 63.46 -44.84
CA LYS A 66 -15.38 64.73 -44.13
C LYS A 66 -15.31 65.91 -45.10
N ASN A 67 -14.67 65.73 -46.26
CA ASN A 67 -14.64 66.75 -47.31
C ASN A 67 -16.04 66.98 -47.90
N ALA A 68 -16.76 65.90 -48.24
CA ALA A 68 -18.13 65.96 -48.76
C ALA A 68 -19.09 66.65 -47.79
N GLU A 69 -19.00 66.34 -46.50
CA GLU A 69 -19.78 66.97 -45.44
C GLU A 69 -19.52 68.48 -45.36
N SER A 70 -18.25 68.91 -45.37
CA SER A 70 -17.90 70.35 -45.36
C SER A 70 -18.48 71.12 -46.55
N ARG A 71 -18.67 70.44 -47.69
CA ARG A 71 -19.23 71.02 -48.94
C ARG A 71 -20.75 70.91 -49.01
N ALA A 72 -21.36 70.00 -48.27
CA ALA A 72 -22.82 69.83 -48.20
C ALA A 72 -23.50 70.90 -47.34
N VAL A 73 -22.76 71.59 -46.46
CA VAL A 73 -23.28 72.67 -45.63
C VAL A 73 -23.79 73.85 -46.47
N SER A 74 -24.90 74.44 -46.03
CA SER A 74 -25.49 75.61 -46.66
C SER A 74 -24.51 76.79 -46.68
N ARG A 75 -24.31 77.41 -47.85
CA ARG A 75 -23.47 78.60 -47.97
C ARG A 75 -24.15 79.78 -47.28
N THR A 76 -23.52 80.31 -46.24
CA THR A 76 -24.02 81.44 -45.44
C THR A 76 -23.36 82.77 -45.80
N LYS A 77 -22.20 82.74 -46.48
CA LYS A 77 -21.44 83.92 -46.90
C LYS A 77 -21.33 84.00 -48.42
N TRP A 78 -21.45 85.22 -48.96
CA TRP A 78 -21.15 85.47 -50.37
C TRP A 78 -19.66 85.22 -50.65
N PRO A 79 -19.29 84.51 -51.73
CA PRO A 79 -17.91 84.21 -52.03
C PRO A 79 -17.06 85.46 -52.25
N ASP A 80 -15.91 85.56 -51.55
CA ASP A 80 -15.06 86.76 -51.60
C ASP A 80 -14.48 87.00 -53.01
N ASN A 81 -14.32 85.94 -53.81
CA ASN A 81 -13.89 86.02 -55.22
C ASN A 81 -14.96 86.59 -56.16
N LEU A 82 -16.24 86.56 -55.78
CA LEU A 82 -17.35 87.15 -56.55
C LEU A 82 -17.61 88.62 -56.18
N ASN A 83 -16.83 89.22 -55.27
CA ASN A 83 -16.88 90.66 -54.99
C ASN A 83 -16.16 91.51 -56.05
N ARG A 84 -15.92 90.96 -57.25
CA ARG A 84 -15.26 91.64 -58.37
C ARG A 84 -16.27 91.85 -59.50
N PHE A 85 -16.07 92.89 -60.30
CA PHE A 85 -16.88 93.15 -61.48
C PHE A 85 -16.92 91.93 -62.42
N PRO A 86 -18.08 91.54 -63.00
CA PRO A 86 -19.39 92.21 -62.95
C PRO A 86 -20.29 91.81 -61.76
N PHE A 87 -19.81 90.96 -60.84
CA PHE A 87 -20.61 90.32 -59.79
C PHE A 87 -20.57 91.03 -58.42
N ASN A 88 -20.07 92.26 -58.36
CA ASN A 88 -20.01 93.08 -57.14
C ASN A 88 -21.40 93.65 -56.77
N PHE A 89 -22.32 92.74 -56.40
CA PHE A 89 -23.70 93.08 -56.08
C PHE A 89 -23.85 93.71 -54.70
N SER A 90 -24.92 94.52 -54.51
CA SER A 90 -25.26 95.07 -53.19
C SER A 90 -25.62 93.96 -52.19
N LYS A 91 -25.41 94.22 -50.89
CA LYS A 91 -25.69 93.24 -49.81
C LYS A 91 -27.10 92.65 -49.85
N GLY A 92 -28.09 93.42 -50.32
CA GLY A 92 -29.48 92.95 -50.49
C GLY A 92 -29.61 91.89 -51.59
N ILE A 93 -29.01 92.14 -52.75
CA ILE A 93 -28.99 91.20 -53.88
C ILE A 93 -28.19 89.94 -53.53
N GLN A 94 -27.05 90.08 -52.84
CA GLN A 94 -26.28 88.94 -52.34
C GLN A 94 -27.11 88.04 -51.41
N LYS A 95 -27.86 88.62 -50.46
CA LYS A 95 -28.77 87.86 -49.56
C LYS A 95 -29.90 87.18 -50.33
N LEU A 96 -30.49 87.85 -51.31
CA LEU A 96 -31.56 87.27 -52.14
C LEU A 96 -31.02 86.11 -52.99
N ALA A 97 -29.86 86.28 -53.62
CA ALA A 97 -29.19 85.23 -54.39
C ALA A 97 -28.83 84.01 -53.50
N LEU A 98 -28.35 84.23 -52.28
CA LEU A 98 -28.11 83.15 -51.31
C LEU A 98 -29.42 82.43 -50.91
N LYS A 99 -30.54 83.15 -50.74
CA LYS A 99 -31.86 82.53 -50.48
C LYS A 99 -32.34 81.69 -51.67
N ILE A 100 -32.20 82.20 -52.89
CA ILE A 100 -32.58 81.48 -54.12
C ILE A 100 -31.72 80.21 -54.29
N LEU A 101 -30.40 80.32 -54.13
CA LEU A 101 -29.49 79.17 -54.17
C LEU A 101 -29.85 78.14 -53.09
N ASN A 102 -30.18 78.59 -51.87
CA ASN A 102 -30.62 77.70 -50.80
C ASN A 102 -31.95 77.00 -51.11
N PHE A 103 -32.86 77.65 -51.83
CA PHE A 103 -34.11 77.04 -52.26
C PHE A 103 -33.88 76.01 -53.37
N ILE A 104 -33.16 76.38 -54.43
CA ILE A 104 -32.89 75.50 -55.59
C ILE A 104 -32.11 74.23 -55.17
N PHE A 105 -31.16 74.35 -54.24
CA PHE A 105 -30.34 73.22 -53.79
C PHE A 105 -30.85 72.56 -52.49
N LYS A 106 -32.08 72.82 -52.05
CA LYS A 106 -32.62 72.23 -50.81
C LYS A 106 -32.65 70.70 -50.88
N ASP A 107 -33.34 70.15 -51.87
CA ASP A 107 -33.56 68.70 -51.99
C ASP A 107 -32.25 67.95 -52.31
N GLN A 108 -31.40 68.55 -53.17
CA GLN A 108 -30.07 68.01 -53.46
C GLN A 108 -29.20 67.90 -52.19
N ARG A 109 -29.29 68.85 -51.26
CA ARG A 109 -28.55 68.80 -49.99
C ARG A 109 -29.11 67.77 -49.04
N GLU A 110 -30.41 67.60 -48.99
CA GLU A 110 -31.06 66.56 -48.20
C GLU A 110 -30.63 65.16 -48.67
N VAL A 111 -30.64 64.91 -49.98
CA VAL A 111 -30.11 63.68 -50.57
C VAL A 111 -28.62 63.51 -50.25
N ASN A 112 -27.80 64.55 -50.45
CA ASN A 112 -26.37 64.48 -50.13
C ASN A 112 -26.13 64.18 -48.64
N PHE A 113 -26.91 64.77 -47.73
CA PHE A 113 -26.81 64.53 -46.30
C PHE A 113 -27.17 63.09 -45.94
N ASN A 114 -28.28 62.57 -46.48
CA ASN A 114 -28.71 61.20 -46.26
C ASN A 114 -27.69 60.18 -46.79
N VAL A 115 -27.12 60.42 -47.97
CA VAL A 115 -26.06 59.57 -48.54
C VAL A 115 -24.79 59.62 -47.70
N ILE A 116 -24.36 60.81 -47.25
CA ILE A 116 -23.19 60.95 -46.39
C ILE A 116 -23.38 60.20 -45.07
N ASN A 117 -24.57 60.29 -44.45
CA ASN A 117 -24.87 59.59 -43.21
C ASN A 117 -24.90 58.07 -43.41
N ALA A 118 -25.57 57.57 -44.45
CA ALA A 118 -25.60 56.15 -44.77
C ALA A 118 -24.18 55.59 -45.05
N LEU A 119 -23.33 56.35 -45.74
CA LEU A 119 -21.94 55.97 -45.97
C LEU A 119 -21.10 55.99 -44.68
N LYS A 120 -21.32 56.97 -43.78
CA LYS A 120 -20.67 56.99 -42.46
C LYS A 120 -21.05 55.78 -41.62
N GLU A 121 -22.34 55.42 -41.58
CA GLU A 121 -22.83 54.22 -40.89
C GLU A 121 -22.21 52.95 -41.49
N SER A 122 -22.13 52.85 -42.82
CA SER A 122 -21.48 51.73 -43.51
C SER A 122 -19.98 51.62 -43.17
N VAL A 123 -19.24 52.74 -43.13
CA VAL A 123 -17.83 52.76 -42.72
C VAL A 123 -17.68 52.34 -41.24
N ALA A 124 -18.57 52.79 -40.36
CA ALA A 124 -18.57 52.41 -38.96
C ALA A 124 -18.83 50.90 -38.78
N LEU A 125 -19.81 50.34 -39.51
CA LEU A 125 -20.10 48.91 -39.51
C LEU A 125 -18.90 48.09 -40.03
N ASN A 126 -18.26 48.54 -41.11
CA ASN A 126 -17.06 47.89 -41.64
C ASN A 126 -15.90 47.88 -40.63
N ARG A 127 -15.72 48.94 -39.85
CA ARG A 127 -14.73 48.95 -38.74
C ARG A 127 -15.08 47.95 -37.66
N GLN A 128 -16.36 47.82 -37.30
CA GLN A 128 -16.79 46.83 -36.32
C GLN A 128 -16.55 45.40 -36.81
N LEU A 129 -16.87 45.12 -38.08
CA LEU A 129 -16.61 43.81 -38.70
C LEU A 129 -15.11 43.47 -38.70
N ILE A 130 -14.24 44.43 -39.03
CA ILE A 130 -12.78 44.23 -38.98
C ILE A 130 -12.34 43.83 -37.56
N ARG A 131 -12.81 44.53 -36.52
CA ARG A 131 -12.48 44.19 -35.12
C ARG A 131 -12.98 42.81 -34.70
N GLN A 132 -14.18 42.42 -35.14
CA GLN A 132 -14.71 41.09 -34.86
C GLN A 132 -13.87 40.00 -35.53
N VAL A 133 -13.45 40.21 -36.78
CA VAL A 133 -12.55 39.29 -37.50
C VAL A 133 -11.19 39.19 -36.82
N GLU A 134 -10.62 40.30 -36.34
CA GLU A 134 -9.37 40.30 -35.57
C GLU A 134 -9.51 39.50 -34.26
N THR A 135 -10.63 39.66 -33.56
CA THR A 135 -10.91 38.94 -32.30
C THR A 135 -11.05 37.44 -32.54
N LEU A 136 -11.85 37.03 -33.53
CA LEU A 136 -12.02 35.62 -33.91
C LEU A 136 -10.69 34.99 -34.32
N ARG A 137 -9.83 35.74 -35.01
CA ARG A 137 -8.50 35.27 -35.38
C ARG A 137 -7.62 35.03 -34.16
N SER A 138 -7.61 35.96 -33.21
CA SER A 138 -6.86 35.78 -31.96
C SER A 138 -7.34 34.55 -31.18
N GLN A 139 -8.64 34.28 -31.16
CA GLN A 139 -9.20 33.07 -30.56
C GLN A 139 -8.76 31.82 -31.30
N LEU A 140 -8.77 31.82 -32.63
CA LEU A 140 -8.32 30.69 -33.44
C LEU A 140 -6.82 30.40 -33.26
N ASP A 141 -5.99 31.44 -33.17
CA ASP A 141 -4.56 31.31 -32.90
C ASP A 141 -4.33 30.69 -31.51
N GLN A 142 -5.11 31.11 -30.50
CA GLN A 142 -5.06 30.53 -29.16
C GLN A 142 -5.48 29.05 -29.15
N GLU A 143 -6.57 28.69 -29.84
CA GLU A 143 -7.00 27.28 -29.99
C GLU A 143 -5.95 26.44 -30.72
N SER A 144 -5.31 26.99 -31.75
CA SER A 144 -4.21 26.32 -32.45
C SER A 144 -3.02 26.05 -31.53
N HIS A 145 -2.70 26.97 -30.61
CA HIS A 145 -1.67 26.75 -29.60
C HIS A 145 -2.07 25.69 -28.58
N HIS A 146 -3.34 25.67 -28.15
CA HIS A 146 -3.86 24.65 -27.24
C HIS A 146 -3.81 23.25 -27.87
N LEU A 147 -4.19 23.13 -29.15
CA LEU A 147 -4.07 21.87 -29.90
C LEU A 147 -2.61 21.39 -30.01
N ALA A 148 -1.67 22.29 -30.29
CA ALA A 148 -0.25 21.93 -30.32
C ALA A 148 0.26 21.43 -28.96
N ALA A 149 -0.20 22.03 -27.86
CA ALA A 149 0.15 21.58 -26.51
C ALA A 149 -0.46 20.20 -26.18
N ILE A 150 -1.67 19.92 -26.66
CA ILE A 150 -2.30 18.59 -26.56
C ILE A 150 -1.48 17.56 -27.34
N ASP A 151 -1.05 17.87 -28.56
CA ASP A 151 -0.22 16.97 -29.37
C ASP A 151 1.09 16.60 -28.66
N THR A 152 1.75 17.56 -28.02
CA THR A 152 2.95 17.29 -27.19
C THR A 152 2.64 16.35 -26.03
N ARG A 153 1.55 16.59 -25.29
CA ARG A 153 1.13 15.69 -24.19
C ARG A 153 0.78 14.29 -24.67
N ILE A 154 0.18 14.16 -25.85
CA ILE A 154 -0.10 12.85 -26.48
C ILE A 154 1.20 12.13 -26.81
N GLN A 155 2.22 12.82 -27.34
CA GLN A 155 3.54 12.24 -27.61
C GLN A 155 4.21 11.74 -26.32
N GLU A 156 4.20 12.54 -25.25
CA GLU A 156 4.72 12.13 -23.93
C GLU A 156 3.99 10.89 -23.38
N LEU A 157 2.66 10.82 -23.53
CA LEU A 157 1.89 9.64 -23.15
C LEU A 157 2.27 8.41 -23.97
N CYS A 158 2.47 8.54 -25.27
CA CYS A 158 2.93 7.44 -26.12
C CYS A 158 4.29 6.90 -25.69
N GLU A 159 5.24 7.77 -25.34
CA GLU A 159 6.54 7.35 -24.80
C GLU A 159 6.38 6.60 -23.48
N ARG A 160 5.57 7.12 -22.55
CA ARG A 160 5.25 6.43 -21.29
C ARG A 160 4.62 5.07 -21.52
N PHE A 161 3.66 4.96 -22.45
CA PHE A 161 3.07 3.67 -22.80
C PHE A 161 4.11 2.69 -23.38
N GLY A 162 5.08 3.17 -24.17
CA GLY A 162 6.21 2.34 -24.63
C GLY A 162 7.06 1.77 -23.50
N THR A 163 7.30 2.56 -22.44
CA THR A 163 8.02 2.08 -21.25
C THR A 163 7.24 1.03 -20.47
N VAL A 164 5.90 1.19 -20.40
CA VAL A 164 5.01 0.20 -19.76
C VAL A 164 5.02 -1.11 -20.56
N ASP A 165 4.95 -1.04 -21.89
CA ASP A 165 5.01 -2.23 -22.75
C ASP A 165 6.32 -3.01 -22.56
N SER A 166 7.45 -2.30 -22.50
CA SER A 166 8.76 -2.91 -22.22
C SER A 166 8.82 -3.58 -20.85
N SER A 167 8.19 -2.97 -19.84
CA SER A 167 8.12 -3.54 -18.48
C SER A 167 7.26 -4.80 -18.45
N ILE A 168 6.14 -4.82 -19.18
CA ILE A 168 5.27 -5.99 -19.32
C ILE A 168 6.02 -7.14 -20.00
N GLN A 169 6.78 -6.87 -21.07
CA GLN A 169 7.62 -7.88 -21.72
C GLN A 169 8.68 -8.45 -20.76
N GLY A 170 9.26 -7.62 -19.89
CA GLY A 170 10.17 -8.06 -18.83
C GLY A 170 9.49 -8.98 -17.82
N ILE A 171 8.25 -8.65 -17.41
CA ILE A 171 7.44 -9.49 -16.52
C ILE A 171 7.16 -10.85 -17.18
N ASP A 172 6.74 -10.88 -18.45
CA ASP A 172 6.49 -12.12 -19.19
C ASP A 172 7.74 -13.01 -19.23
N PHE A 173 8.93 -12.42 -19.43
CA PHE A 173 10.19 -13.18 -19.39
C PHE A 173 10.44 -13.79 -18.00
N THR A 174 10.21 -13.02 -16.93
CA THR A 174 10.38 -13.55 -15.56
C THR A 174 9.39 -14.67 -15.24
N PHE A 175 8.13 -14.56 -15.66
CA PHE A 175 7.13 -15.61 -15.49
C PHE A 175 7.53 -16.91 -16.19
N ASN A 176 7.97 -16.83 -17.46
CA ASN A 176 8.42 -18.01 -18.20
C ASN A 176 9.61 -18.72 -17.51
N ASN A 177 10.53 -17.95 -16.91
CA ASN A 177 11.64 -18.52 -16.16
C ASN A 177 11.18 -19.19 -14.85
N ILE A 178 10.23 -18.57 -14.15
CA ILE A 178 9.62 -19.14 -12.94
C ILE A 178 8.91 -20.45 -13.28
N ASP A 179 8.10 -20.47 -14.34
CA ASP A 179 7.39 -21.68 -14.80
C ASP A 179 8.38 -22.80 -15.12
N THR A 180 9.47 -22.49 -15.82
CA THR A 180 10.52 -23.46 -16.13
C THR A 180 11.19 -23.99 -14.85
N CYS A 181 11.50 -23.12 -13.88
CA CYS A 181 12.11 -23.51 -12.62
C CYS A 181 11.17 -24.40 -11.76
N ILE A 182 9.89 -24.03 -11.67
CA ILE A 182 8.88 -24.79 -10.93
C ILE A 182 8.73 -26.16 -11.56
N ASN A 183 8.60 -26.26 -12.88
CA ASN A 183 8.47 -27.53 -13.58
C ASN A 183 9.69 -28.44 -13.30
N ASN A 184 10.91 -27.92 -13.38
CA ASN A 184 12.11 -28.69 -13.07
C ASN A 184 12.15 -29.17 -11.60
N ARG A 185 11.74 -28.33 -10.66
CA ARG A 185 11.67 -28.71 -9.23
C ARG A 185 10.59 -29.75 -8.97
N LEU A 186 9.43 -29.65 -9.63
CA LEU A 186 8.36 -30.63 -9.51
C LEU A 186 8.80 -32.00 -10.03
N THR A 187 9.50 -32.05 -11.17
CA THR A 187 10.10 -33.29 -11.69
C THR A 187 11.08 -33.90 -10.68
N LEU A 188 11.97 -33.10 -10.11
CA LEU A 188 12.93 -33.59 -9.10
C LEU A 188 12.25 -34.09 -7.81
N ILE A 189 11.18 -33.42 -7.37
CA ILE A 189 10.39 -33.85 -6.21
C ILE A 189 9.72 -35.19 -6.52
N GLN A 190 9.17 -35.36 -7.72
CA GLN A 190 8.57 -36.62 -8.13
C GLN A 190 9.58 -37.78 -8.07
N GLU A 191 10.78 -37.61 -8.62
CA GLU A 191 11.84 -38.62 -8.57
C GLU A 191 12.24 -38.98 -7.12
N ARG A 192 12.27 -37.99 -6.22
CA ARG A 192 12.55 -38.21 -4.79
C ARG A 192 11.41 -38.94 -4.09
N LEU A 193 10.16 -38.64 -4.42
CA LEU A 193 8.99 -39.34 -3.88
C LEU A 193 9.01 -40.81 -4.32
N ASP A 194 9.26 -41.09 -5.60
CA ASP A 194 9.40 -42.45 -6.11
C ASP A 194 10.52 -43.22 -5.38
N THR A 195 11.62 -42.55 -5.05
CA THR A 195 12.72 -43.13 -4.25
C THR A 195 12.28 -43.44 -2.82
N VAL A 196 11.51 -42.56 -2.19
CA VAL A 196 10.97 -42.77 -0.83
C VAL A 196 9.99 -43.92 -0.82
N ASP A 197 9.08 -43.99 -1.79
CA ASP A 197 8.09 -45.08 -1.92
C ASP A 197 8.78 -46.44 -2.04
N ASN A 198 9.84 -46.53 -2.84
CA ASN A 198 10.65 -47.75 -2.94
C ASN A 198 11.32 -48.14 -1.62
N ARG A 199 11.79 -47.16 -0.83
CA ARG A 199 12.39 -47.42 0.50
C ARG A 199 11.35 -47.87 1.51
N VAL A 200 10.15 -47.26 1.51
CA VAL A 200 9.04 -47.66 2.38
C VAL A 200 8.63 -49.09 2.08
N LYS A 201 8.49 -49.45 0.80
CA LYS A 201 8.22 -50.83 0.39
C LYS A 201 9.29 -51.82 0.91
N GLY A 202 10.56 -51.45 0.85
CA GLY A 202 11.64 -52.27 1.41
C GLY A 202 11.63 -52.36 2.94
N ILE A 203 11.09 -51.37 3.65
CA ILE A 203 10.86 -51.43 5.10
C ILE A 203 9.70 -52.40 5.39
N ASP A 204 8.61 -52.33 4.64
CA ASP A 204 7.47 -53.23 4.81
C ASP A 204 7.90 -54.71 4.70
N GLU A 205 8.70 -55.05 3.68
CA GLU A 205 9.24 -56.40 3.50
C GLU A 205 10.12 -56.86 4.70
N ARG A 206 10.88 -55.93 5.30
CA ARG A 206 11.70 -56.21 6.49
C ARG A 206 10.85 -56.38 7.74
N VAL A 207 9.78 -55.60 7.88
CA VAL A 207 8.82 -55.71 8.97
C VAL A 207 8.11 -57.07 8.90
N ASP A 208 7.68 -57.50 7.71
CA ASP A 208 7.11 -58.84 7.51
C ASP A 208 8.10 -59.95 7.88
N THR A 209 9.38 -59.77 7.54
CA THR A 209 10.44 -60.72 7.93
C THR A 209 10.63 -60.75 9.46
N LEU A 210 10.58 -59.60 10.13
CA LEU A 210 10.66 -59.50 11.58
C LEU A 210 9.45 -60.13 12.26
N ASP A 211 8.24 -59.90 11.75
CA ASP A 211 7.01 -60.49 12.28
C ASP A 211 7.07 -62.03 12.25
N ASN A 212 7.56 -62.61 11.15
CA ASN A 212 7.79 -64.05 11.07
C ASN A 212 8.83 -64.56 12.08
N ARG A 213 9.88 -63.79 12.35
CA ARG A 213 10.89 -64.13 13.37
C ARG A 213 10.33 -64.04 14.78
N VAL A 214 9.54 -63.01 15.09
CA VAL A 214 8.86 -62.82 16.39
C VAL A 214 7.92 -63.99 16.66
N LYS A 215 7.09 -64.39 15.68
CA LYS A 215 6.26 -65.62 15.78
C LYS A 215 7.07 -66.88 16.06
N GLY A 216 8.30 -66.97 15.54
CA GLY A 216 9.23 -68.06 15.86
C GLY A 216 9.80 -68.00 17.27
N ILE A 217 9.99 -66.80 17.81
CA ILE A 217 10.40 -66.58 19.20
C ILE A 217 9.25 -66.92 20.15
N ASP A 218 8.02 -66.50 19.86
CA ASP A 218 6.85 -66.80 20.70
C ASP A 218 6.70 -68.31 20.94
N LYS A 219 6.81 -69.13 19.89
CA LYS A 219 6.79 -70.60 20.01
C LYS A 219 7.89 -71.15 20.94
N ARG A 220 9.07 -70.51 20.92
CA ARG A 220 10.20 -70.90 21.78
C ARG A 220 9.99 -70.41 23.22
N VAL A 221 9.36 -69.26 23.40
CA VAL A 221 8.98 -68.72 24.71
C VAL A 221 7.91 -69.59 25.35
N ASP A 222 6.90 -70.05 24.63
CA ASP A 222 5.91 -71.03 25.13
C ASP A 222 6.59 -72.32 25.64
N THR A 223 7.63 -72.77 24.93
CA THR A 223 8.41 -73.96 25.33
C THR A 223 9.25 -73.70 26.59
N VAL A 224 9.67 -72.45 26.83
CA VAL A 224 10.45 -72.03 28.00
C VAL A 224 9.53 -71.75 29.20
N ASP A 225 8.31 -71.25 28.98
CA ASP A 225 7.30 -71.04 30.02
C ASP A 225 6.87 -72.36 30.70
N ASP A 226 6.79 -73.46 29.95
CA ASP A 226 6.58 -74.80 30.50
C ASP A 226 7.74 -75.29 31.39
N LEU A 227 8.96 -74.75 31.20
CA LEU A 227 10.17 -75.14 31.94
C LEU A 227 10.43 -74.28 33.19
N LEU A 228 9.74 -73.15 33.38
CA LEU A 228 10.02 -72.16 34.45
C LEU A 228 9.01 -72.13 35.62
N SER A 229 8.36 -73.26 35.92
CA SER A 229 7.69 -73.52 37.20
C SER A 229 8.63 -73.62 38.43
N THR A 230 9.91 -73.25 38.30
CA THR A 230 10.82 -72.95 39.42
C THR A 230 11.57 -71.62 39.21
N LYS A 231 11.21 -70.63 40.04
CA LYS A 231 11.94 -69.40 40.44
C LYS A 231 12.35 -68.35 39.36
N LYS A 232 11.77 -67.15 39.57
CA LYS A 232 12.19 -65.74 39.30
C LYS A 232 13.69 -65.51 38.95
N VAL A 233 14.13 -64.55 38.11
CA VAL A 233 13.88 -63.09 38.02
C VAL A 233 14.32 -62.54 36.63
N HIS A 234 13.70 -61.41 36.24
CA HIS A 234 13.98 -60.36 35.21
C HIS A 234 15.35 -60.24 34.50
N ASN A 235 15.31 -59.80 33.22
CA ASN A 235 15.60 -58.40 32.79
C ASN A 235 15.46 -58.22 31.25
N LEU A 236 14.98 -57.03 30.84
CA LEU A 236 14.94 -56.50 29.47
C LEU A 236 16.02 -55.40 29.31
N PRO A 237 16.64 -55.22 28.13
CA PRO A 237 17.25 -53.95 27.76
C PRO A 237 16.39 -53.21 26.71
N GLU A 238 16.44 -51.88 26.71
CA GLU A 238 16.88 -51.02 25.59
C GLU A 238 16.40 -49.58 25.86
N PHE A 239 17.25 -48.74 26.47
CA PHE A 239 16.92 -47.34 26.72
C PHE A 239 17.46 -46.45 25.60
N LEU A 240 16.54 -45.69 24.97
CA LEU A 240 16.75 -44.28 24.70
C LEU A 240 16.90 -43.59 26.06
N GLU A 241 17.97 -42.83 26.27
CA GLU A 241 18.11 -41.98 27.46
C GLU A 241 16.97 -40.94 27.49
N PHE A 242 15.90 -41.26 28.22
CA PHE A 242 15.16 -40.28 28.98
C PHE A 242 15.83 -40.22 30.35
N THR A 243 16.30 -39.05 30.73
CA THR A 243 16.71 -38.78 32.11
C THR A 243 15.59 -39.25 33.05
N GLU A 244 15.93 -40.03 34.09
CA GLU A 244 14.98 -40.43 35.14
C GLU A 244 14.41 -39.23 35.93
N GLU A 245 14.98 -38.04 35.72
CA GLU A 245 14.48 -36.81 36.29
C GLU A 245 13.13 -36.44 35.67
N SER A 246 12.08 -36.62 36.46
CA SER A 246 10.76 -36.05 36.18
C SER A 246 10.89 -34.57 35.84
N TYR A 247 10.41 -34.17 34.66
CA TYR A 247 10.30 -32.75 34.26
C TYR A 247 9.57 -31.92 35.32
N ILE A 248 8.62 -32.50 36.04
CA ILE A 248 7.93 -31.84 37.15
C ILE A 248 8.92 -31.55 38.29
N ASN A 249 9.76 -32.51 38.68
CA ASN A 249 10.75 -32.30 39.74
C ASN A 249 11.78 -31.23 39.34
N LEU A 250 12.22 -31.25 38.08
CA LEU A 250 13.10 -30.22 37.52
C LEU A 250 12.42 -28.84 37.52
N ALA A 251 11.16 -28.77 37.09
CA ALA A 251 10.38 -27.53 37.09
C ALA A 251 10.25 -26.94 38.48
N ILE A 252 9.96 -27.78 39.48
CA ILE A 252 9.83 -27.37 40.87
C ILE A 252 11.15 -26.78 41.38
N ALA A 253 12.27 -27.45 41.09
CA ALA A 253 13.59 -26.99 41.49
C ALA A 253 13.96 -25.64 40.84
N LEU A 254 13.71 -25.48 39.53
CA LEU A 254 14.00 -24.25 38.78
C LEU A 254 13.13 -23.08 39.21
N SER A 255 11.85 -23.36 39.43
CA SER A 255 10.84 -22.36 39.79
C SER A 255 10.91 -21.90 41.25
N LYS A 256 11.66 -22.62 42.08
CA LYS A 256 11.90 -22.32 43.51
C LYS A 256 10.61 -22.22 44.34
N ILE A 257 9.51 -22.84 43.88
CA ILE A 257 8.27 -22.94 44.65
C ILE A 257 8.44 -23.98 45.76
N PRO A 258 8.13 -23.65 47.03
CA PRO A 258 8.05 -24.65 48.09
C PRO A 258 6.98 -25.70 47.76
N THR A 259 7.33 -26.99 47.84
CA THR A 259 6.42 -28.09 47.44
C THR A 259 5.06 -28.06 48.15
N GLU A 260 5.01 -27.49 49.36
CA GLU A 260 3.79 -27.33 50.18
C GLU A 260 2.80 -26.28 49.63
N GLU A 261 3.24 -25.37 48.74
CA GLU A 261 2.37 -24.37 48.11
C GLU A 261 1.74 -24.85 46.78
N HIS A 262 2.20 -25.99 46.23
CA HIS A 262 1.69 -26.54 44.95
C HIS A 262 0.17 -26.64 44.83
N TYR A 263 -0.48 -27.12 45.88
CA TYR A 263 -1.91 -27.43 45.82
C TYR A 263 -2.81 -26.20 46.06
N LYS A 264 -2.22 -25.03 46.35
CA LYS A 264 -2.98 -23.79 46.63
C LYS A 264 -3.31 -23.01 45.37
N HIS A 265 -2.61 -23.26 44.26
CA HIS A 265 -2.76 -22.52 43.02
C HIS A 265 -3.70 -23.23 42.04
N ASP A 266 -4.27 -22.47 41.12
CA ASP A 266 -5.03 -23.04 40.01
C ASP A 266 -4.13 -23.99 39.21
N LYS A 267 -4.66 -25.15 38.82
CA LYS A 267 -3.88 -26.20 38.15
C LYS A 267 -3.30 -25.72 36.81
N LYS A 268 -4.02 -24.84 36.10
CA LYS A 268 -3.58 -24.28 34.82
C LYS A 268 -2.45 -23.29 35.06
N ASP A 269 -2.64 -22.34 35.96
CA ASP A 269 -1.63 -21.33 36.33
C ASP A 269 -0.32 -22.01 36.78
N LEU A 270 -0.43 -23.04 37.62
CA LEU A 270 0.73 -23.83 38.06
C LEU A 270 1.40 -24.58 36.91
N PHE A 271 0.63 -25.21 36.02
CA PHE A 271 1.18 -25.96 34.90
C PHE A 271 2.04 -25.06 34.00
N TYR A 272 1.54 -23.88 33.60
CA TYR A 272 2.29 -22.98 32.72
C TYR A 272 3.49 -22.36 33.42
N TYR A 273 3.35 -22.00 34.69
CA TYR A 273 4.48 -21.53 35.50
C TYR A 273 5.64 -22.54 35.50
N LEU A 274 5.33 -23.82 35.74
CA LEU A 274 6.32 -24.90 35.75
C LEU A 274 6.86 -25.20 34.34
N PHE A 275 5.98 -25.25 33.34
CA PHE A 275 6.34 -25.46 31.94
C PHE A 275 7.36 -24.42 31.47
N GLU A 276 7.11 -23.14 31.72
CA GLU A 276 8.01 -22.08 31.28
C GLU A 276 9.38 -22.17 31.95
N ASN A 277 9.42 -22.49 33.24
CA ASN A 277 10.68 -22.65 33.98
C ASN A 277 11.54 -23.82 33.47
N VAL A 278 10.94 -24.85 32.86
CA VAL A 278 11.67 -25.97 32.25
C VAL A 278 12.16 -25.64 30.85
N PHE A 279 11.28 -25.11 30.02
CA PHE A 279 11.55 -24.97 28.58
C PHE A 279 12.19 -23.63 28.21
N TYR A 280 12.05 -22.60 29.05
CA TYR A 280 12.61 -21.27 28.80
C TYR A 280 13.52 -20.80 29.93
N GLN A 281 14.81 -20.67 29.64
CA GLN A 281 15.79 -20.15 30.61
C GLN A 281 15.64 -18.63 30.78
N SER A 282 15.26 -18.20 31.98
CA SER A 282 14.91 -16.81 32.27
C SER A 282 16.03 -15.82 31.94
N GLU A 283 17.29 -16.13 32.27
CA GLU A 283 18.43 -15.25 31.99
C GLU A 283 18.64 -15.04 30.49
N ILE A 284 18.44 -16.08 29.68
CA ILE A 284 18.56 -16.00 28.22
C ILE A 284 17.42 -15.16 27.64
N VAL A 285 16.20 -15.36 28.12
CA VAL A 285 15.02 -14.58 27.71
C VAL A 285 15.24 -13.10 28.03
N LYS A 286 15.65 -12.79 29.26
CA LYS A 286 15.96 -11.43 29.69
C LYS A 286 17.02 -10.75 28.82
N GLU A 287 18.14 -11.41 28.55
CA GLU A 287 19.21 -10.81 27.76
C GLU A 287 18.78 -10.56 26.31
N LYS A 288 17.97 -11.44 25.72
CA LYS A 288 17.38 -11.22 24.38
C LYS A 288 16.46 -10.01 24.37
N GLN A 289 15.53 -9.93 25.33
CA GLN A 289 14.54 -8.87 25.40
C GLN A 289 15.15 -7.48 25.69
N LYS A 290 16.36 -7.42 26.24
CA LYS A 290 17.11 -6.17 26.46
C LYS A 290 17.31 -5.37 25.17
N PHE A 291 17.37 -6.04 24.02
CA PHE A 291 17.45 -5.38 22.71
C PHE A 291 16.29 -4.41 22.46
N TYR A 292 15.10 -4.70 23.00
CA TYR A 292 13.91 -3.88 22.80
C TYR A 292 13.96 -2.51 23.48
N LEU A 293 14.82 -2.35 24.49
CA LEU A 293 15.05 -1.06 25.14
C LEU A 293 15.54 0.03 24.15
N ASN A 294 16.19 -0.38 23.05
CA ASN A 294 16.70 0.53 22.02
C ASN A 294 15.58 1.23 21.23
N PHE A 295 14.34 0.75 21.30
CA PHE A 295 13.19 1.35 20.60
C PHE A 295 12.36 2.27 21.50
N ILE A 296 12.65 2.30 22.80
CA ILE A 296 11.90 3.10 23.77
C ILE A 296 12.43 4.52 23.77
N ASN A 297 11.53 5.49 23.61
CA ASN A 297 11.88 6.89 23.77
C ASN A 297 12.04 7.22 25.27
N LYS A 298 13.30 7.40 25.69
CA LYS A 298 13.64 7.66 27.10
C LYS A 298 13.07 8.97 27.63
N ASP A 299 12.91 9.99 26.80
CA ASP A 299 12.35 11.28 27.22
C ASP A 299 10.87 11.14 27.61
N LEU A 300 10.11 10.31 26.86
CA LEU A 300 8.72 10.00 27.20
C LEU A 300 8.61 9.16 28.48
N SER A 301 9.57 8.24 28.70
CA SER A 301 9.58 7.34 29.85
C SER A 301 9.72 8.03 31.21
N VAL A 302 10.15 9.30 31.22
CA VAL A 302 10.19 10.14 32.43
C VAL A 302 8.78 10.48 32.91
N SER A 303 7.86 10.72 31.97
CA SER A 303 6.51 11.23 32.26
C SER A 303 5.44 10.15 32.21
N TYR A 304 5.62 9.13 31.37
CA TYR A 304 4.63 8.08 31.13
C TYR A 304 5.24 6.69 31.36
N PRO A 305 4.56 5.78 32.06
CA PRO A 305 5.05 4.43 32.26
C PRO A 305 5.07 3.64 30.94
N PHE A 306 5.80 2.53 30.95
CA PHE A 306 5.75 1.50 29.92
C PHE A 306 4.79 0.37 30.34
N LEU A 307 3.96 -0.15 29.44
CA LEU A 307 3.10 -1.30 29.73
C LEU A 307 3.67 -2.56 29.09
N ASP A 308 3.85 -3.62 29.87
CA ASP A 308 4.15 -4.96 29.37
C ASP A 308 2.89 -5.83 29.48
N ALA A 309 2.25 -6.07 28.34
CA ALA A 309 0.99 -6.78 28.24
C ALA A 309 1.24 -8.28 28.00
N GLY A 310 0.90 -9.11 28.98
CA GLY A 310 1.36 -10.51 29.05
C GLY A 310 2.80 -10.57 29.55
N CYS A 311 3.03 -10.02 30.75
CA CYS A 311 4.40 -9.87 31.28
C CYS A 311 5.05 -11.18 31.75
N GLY A 312 4.29 -12.28 31.88
CA GLY A 312 4.79 -13.59 32.30
C GLY A 312 5.64 -13.51 33.58
N ARG A 313 6.83 -14.11 33.53
CA ARG A 313 7.84 -14.09 34.62
C ARG A 313 8.53 -12.75 34.81
N GLY A 314 8.21 -11.74 34.01
CA GLY A 314 8.64 -10.35 34.17
C GLY A 314 10.10 -10.07 33.80
N GLU A 315 10.71 -10.87 32.92
CA GLU A 315 12.06 -10.60 32.42
C GLU A 315 12.17 -9.21 31.77
N PHE A 316 11.16 -8.79 31.00
CA PHE A 316 11.17 -7.47 30.38
C PHE A 316 10.91 -6.36 31.39
N LEU A 317 10.03 -6.58 32.39
CA LEU A 317 9.85 -5.66 33.52
C LEU A 317 11.16 -5.42 34.30
N GLN A 318 11.98 -6.46 34.49
CA GLN A 318 13.31 -6.33 35.07
C GLN A 318 14.22 -5.45 34.20
N ASN A 319 14.28 -5.70 32.88
CA ASN A 319 15.06 -4.89 31.95
C ASN A 319 14.65 -3.40 31.95
N LEU A 320 13.35 -3.14 31.98
CA LEU A 320 12.78 -1.78 32.07
C LEU A 320 13.18 -1.10 33.38
N THR A 321 13.01 -1.80 34.50
CA THR A 321 13.33 -1.29 35.84
C THR A 321 14.83 -1.00 36.00
N GLU A 322 15.71 -1.92 35.57
CA GLU A 322 17.17 -1.73 35.56
C GLU A 322 17.61 -0.56 34.67
N SER A 323 16.79 -0.21 33.67
CA SER A 323 17.00 0.95 32.79
C SER A 323 16.35 2.24 33.30
N ASN A 324 15.85 2.24 34.54
CA ASN A 324 15.12 3.35 35.17
C ASN A 324 13.84 3.77 34.42
N ILE A 325 13.19 2.83 33.71
CA ILE A 325 11.90 3.05 33.06
C ILE A 325 10.81 2.57 34.01
N LYS A 326 9.90 3.47 34.40
CA LYS A 326 8.71 3.08 35.17
C LYS A 326 7.85 2.17 34.31
N CYS A 327 7.43 1.03 34.83
CA CYS A 327 6.65 0.06 34.08
C CYS A 327 5.46 -0.50 34.87
N VAL A 328 4.48 -0.99 34.13
CA VAL A 328 3.32 -1.74 34.59
C VAL A 328 3.30 -3.07 33.84
N GLY A 329 3.13 -4.18 34.54
CA GLY A 329 2.91 -5.48 33.91
C GLY A 329 1.50 -5.99 34.13
N ILE A 330 0.94 -6.68 33.14
CA ILE A 330 -0.32 -7.40 33.29
C ILE A 330 -0.20 -8.83 32.78
N ASP A 331 -0.84 -9.77 33.47
CA ASP A 331 -0.88 -11.18 33.08
C ASP A 331 -2.15 -11.87 33.61
N LEU A 332 -2.52 -13.02 33.03
CA LEU A 332 -3.63 -13.85 33.50
C LEU A 332 -3.21 -14.80 34.63
N ASN A 333 -1.94 -15.24 34.63
CA ASN A 333 -1.42 -16.22 35.58
C ASN A 333 -1.26 -15.60 36.97
N GLN A 334 -2.05 -16.06 37.94
CA GLN A 334 -2.02 -15.51 39.30
C GLN A 334 -0.67 -15.72 39.99
N LEU A 335 -0.02 -16.86 39.72
CA LEU A 335 1.22 -17.25 40.37
C LEU A 335 2.40 -16.37 39.94
N GLU A 336 2.44 -16.01 38.65
CA GLU A 336 3.41 -15.04 38.13
C GLU A 336 3.20 -13.66 38.77
N ILE A 337 1.95 -13.19 38.81
CA ILE A 337 1.59 -11.90 39.42
C ILE A 337 1.97 -11.85 40.91
N GLU A 338 1.72 -12.91 41.67
CA GLU A 338 2.10 -12.99 43.08
C GLU A 338 3.62 -12.97 43.27
N THR A 339 4.35 -13.69 42.41
CA THR A 339 5.82 -13.75 42.43
C THR A 339 6.41 -12.37 42.13
N LEU A 340 5.95 -11.72 41.07
CA LEU A 340 6.40 -10.38 40.68
C LEU A 340 6.06 -9.30 41.72
N LYS A 341 4.89 -9.38 42.37
CA LYS A 341 4.55 -8.50 43.50
C LYS A 341 5.48 -8.67 44.68
N LYS A 342 5.87 -9.91 45.04
CA LYS A 342 6.86 -10.16 46.10
C LYS A 342 8.23 -9.55 45.74
N CYS A 343 8.56 -9.48 44.45
CA CYS A 343 9.75 -8.82 43.93
C CYS A 343 9.61 -7.28 43.80
N GLY A 344 8.47 -6.71 44.17
CA GLY A 344 8.25 -5.25 44.18
C GLY A 344 7.80 -4.66 42.83
N PHE A 345 7.44 -5.48 41.85
CA PHE A 345 6.93 -4.98 40.56
C PHE A 345 5.49 -4.50 40.67
N ASN A 346 5.17 -3.45 39.90
CA ASN A 346 3.81 -2.93 39.75
C ASN A 346 3.05 -3.76 38.70
N VAL A 347 2.40 -4.84 39.15
CA VAL A 347 1.72 -5.79 38.26
C VAL A 347 0.28 -6.09 38.68
N TYR A 348 -0.56 -6.39 37.69
CA TYR A 348 -1.98 -6.67 37.88
C TYR A 348 -2.40 -7.96 37.19
N LYS A 349 -3.23 -8.76 37.86
CA LYS A 349 -3.92 -9.86 37.19
C LYS A 349 -5.04 -9.27 36.34
N ALA A 350 -4.88 -9.28 35.03
CA ALA A 350 -5.86 -8.74 34.10
C ALA A 350 -5.72 -9.33 32.70
N GLU A 351 -6.87 -9.44 32.02
CA GLU A 351 -6.90 -9.70 30.57
C GLU A 351 -6.53 -8.40 29.83
N ILE A 352 -5.76 -8.52 28.74
CA ILE A 352 -5.11 -7.41 28.03
C ILE A 352 -6.13 -6.42 27.48
N LEU A 353 -7.15 -6.91 26.74
CA LEU A 353 -8.15 -6.03 26.13
C LEU A 353 -8.97 -5.32 27.20
N ASN A 354 -9.44 -6.07 28.20
CA ASN A 354 -10.22 -5.49 29.30
C ASN A 354 -9.40 -4.46 30.10
N PHE A 355 -8.11 -4.69 30.34
CA PHE A 355 -7.25 -3.72 31.00
C PHE A 355 -7.10 -2.43 30.19
N LEU A 356 -6.83 -2.57 28.88
CA LEU A 356 -6.67 -1.41 28.00
C LEU A 356 -7.97 -0.63 27.81
N GLU A 357 -9.14 -1.28 27.77
CA GLU A 357 -10.43 -0.59 27.68
C GLU A 357 -10.70 0.29 28.91
N ASN A 358 -10.33 -0.18 30.10
CA ASN A 358 -10.71 0.47 31.37
C ASN A 358 -9.64 1.39 31.95
N THR A 359 -8.38 1.31 31.49
CA THR A 359 -7.32 2.18 32.00
C THR A 359 -7.44 3.62 31.48
N SER A 360 -7.29 4.57 32.40
CA SER A 360 -7.14 6.00 32.08
C SER A 360 -5.68 6.41 31.81
N GLU A 361 -4.73 5.54 32.16
CA GLU A 361 -3.29 5.79 32.02
C GLU A 361 -2.89 5.91 30.54
N ARG A 362 -1.81 6.64 30.28
CA ARG A 362 -1.17 6.73 28.96
C ARG A 362 0.25 6.22 29.05
N TYR A 363 0.71 5.56 28.00
CA TYR A 363 1.99 4.84 28.03
C TYR A 363 3.00 5.41 27.04
N CYS A 364 4.28 5.44 27.42
CA CYS A 364 5.40 5.73 26.50
C CYS A 364 5.70 4.56 25.57
N GLY A 365 5.30 3.36 25.95
CA GLY A 365 5.35 2.19 25.09
C GLY A 365 4.51 1.03 25.62
N ILE A 366 4.13 0.13 24.73
CA ILE A 366 3.38 -1.09 25.02
C ILE A 366 4.10 -2.27 24.37
N SER A 367 4.43 -3.30 25.15
CA SER A 367 4.92 -4.58 24.62
C SER A 367 3.89 -5.69 24.75
N ALA A 368 3.97 -6.66 23.84
CA ALA A 368 3.30 -7.95 23.91
C ALA A 368 4.30 -8.98 23.37
N LEU A 369 5.12 -9.55 24.25
CA LEU A 369 6.23 -10.44 23.87
C LEU A 369 5.82 -11.90 24.05
N GLN A 370 5.80 -12.68 22.96
CA GLN A 370 5.28 -14.07 22.95
C GLN A 370 3.82 -14.14 23.41
N VAL A 371 3.00 -13.17 22.98
CA VAL A 371 1.58 -13.05 23.37
C VAL A 371 0.65 -13.14 22.17
N ALA A 372 1.06 -12.65 21.01
CA ALA A 372 0.19 -12.54 19.83
C ALA A 372 -0.27 -13.92 19.30
N GLU A 373 0.53 -14.96 19.52
CA GLU A 373 0.24 -16.36 19.20
C GLU A 373 -0.93 -16.95 20.00
N HIS A 374 -1.28 -16.34 21.15
CA HIS A 374 -2.41 -16.76 22.00
C HIS A 374 -3.69 -15.96 21.70
N LEU A 375 -3.64 -14.96 20.82
CA LEU A 375 -4.77 -14.10 20.49
C LEU A 375 -5.45 -14.55 19.20
N SER A 376 -6.78 -14.42 19.15
CA SER A 376 -7.51 -14.50 17.89
C SER A 376 -7.15 -13.32 16.99
N ILE A 377 -7.40 -13.43 15.68
CA ILE A 377 -7.12 -12.32 14.77
C ILE A 377 -7.99 -11.10 15.11
N GLU A 378 -9.23 -11.34 15.55
CA GLU A 378 -10.15 -10.30 16.03
C GLU A 378 -9.58 -9.59 17.27
N ASP A 379 -9.01 -10.34 18.21
CA ASP A 379 -8.41 -9.78 19.42
C ASP A 379 -7.12 -9.02 19.12
N ILE A 380 -6.33 -9.44 18.12
CA ILE A 380 -5.17 -8.67 17.64
C ILE A 380 -5.62 -7.32 17.09
N HIS A 381 -6.68 -7.27 16.26
CA HIS A 381 -7.23 -6.00 15.77
C HIS A 381 -7.65 -5.09 16.93
N ARG A 382 -8.38 -5.62 17.92
CA ARG A 382 -8.84 -4.86 19.09
C ARG A 382 -7.67 -4.38 19.94
N PHE A 383 -6.68 -5.24 20.18
CA PHE A 383 -5.45 -4.90 20.90
C PHE A 383 -4.73 -3.73 20.22
N LEU A 384 -4.54 -3.77 18.90
CA LEU A 384 -3.85 -2.71 18.16
C LEU A 384 -4.60 -1.37 18.22
N ILE A 385 -5.94 -1.38 18.12
CA ILE A 385 -6.77 -0.17 18.26
C ILE A 385 -6.59 0.45 19.65
N LEU A 386 -6.74 -0.36 20.69
CA LEU A 386 -6.64 0.09 22.07
C LEU A 386 -5.22 0.54 22.42
N ALA A 387 -4.20 -0.21 21.99
CA ALA A 387 -2.81 0.16 22.17
C ALA A 387 -2.50 1.50 21.49
N PHE A 388 -2.98 1.72 20.26
CA PHE A 388 -2.82 2.99 19.57
C PHE A 388 -3.49 4.15 20.33
N GLU A 389 -4.68 3.93 20.92
CA GLU A 389 -5.34 4.94 21.74
C GLU A 389 -4.53 5.30 23.00
N LYS A 390 -4.02 4.28 23.72
CA LYS A 390 -3.36 4.44 25.01
C LYS A 390 -1.89 4.88 24.92
N LEU A 391 -1.25 4.72 23.76
CA LEU A 391 0.07 5.29 23.52
C LEU A 391 0.04 6.81 23.42
N VAL A 392 1.05 7.48 23.97
CA VAL A 392 1.29 8.91 23.68
C VAL A 392 1.92 9.08 22.30
N THR A 393 1.90 10.30 21.76
CA THR A 393 2.64 10.62 20.53
C THR A 393 4.12 10.29 20.70
N ASP A 394 4.71 9.69 19.66
CA ASP A 394 6.06 9.13 19.62
C ASP A 394 6.27 7.90 20.51
N GLY A 395 5.22 7.37 21.15
CA GLY A 395 5.25 6.11 21.87
C GLY A 395 5.39 4.90 20.95
N VAL A 396 5.95 3.81 21.49
CA VAL A 396 6.31 2.60 20.73
C VAL A 396 5.40 1.41 21.05
N ILE A 397 5.05 0.63 20.04
CA ILE A 397 4.48 -0.72 20.22
C ILE A 397 5.51 -1.77 19.80
N ILE A 398 5.66 -2.82 20.60
CA ILE A 398 6.60 -3.93 20.37
C ILE A 398 5.84 -5.24 20.51
N ILE A 399 5.66 -5.97 19.41
CA ILE A 399 4.97 -7.27 19.44
C ILE A 399 5.95 -8.34 18.96
N GLU A 400 6.31 -9.27 19.82
CA GLU A 400 7.15 -10.42 19.48
C GLU A 400 6.30 -11.69 19.45
N THR A 401 6.57 -12.58 18.49
CA THR A 401 5.93 -13.89 18.38
C THR A 401 6.80 -14.87 17.60
N VAL A 402 6.43 -16.16 17.61
CA VAL A 402 7.12 -17.23 16.89
C VAL A 402 7.12 -17.00 15.38
N ASN A 403 8.26 -17.21 14.73
CA ASN A 403 8.46 -17.02 13.29
C ASN A 403 8.01 -18.23 12.46
N PRO A 404 6.85 -18.18 11.76
CA PRO A 404 6.37 -19.30 10.95
C PRO A 404 7.21 -19.59 9.70
N HIS A 405 8.13 -18.69 9.31
CA HIS A 405 9.04 -18.97 8.20
C HIS A 405 10.14 -19.95 8.57
N SER A 406 10.45 -20.11 9.86
CA SER A 406 11.42 -21.09 10.32
C SER A 406 10.71 -22.42 10.57
N LEU A 407 11.05 -23.47 9.81
CA LEU A 407 10.50 -24.81 10.06
C LEU A 407 10.83 -25.31 11.48
N TYR A 408 11.99 -24.93 12.02
CA TYR A 408 12.40 -25.26 13.39
C TYR A 408 11.46 -24.61 14.42
N ALA A 409 11.12 -23.34 14.23
CA ALA A 409 10.21 -22.63 15.12
C ALA A 409 8.77 -23.16 14.95
N LEU A 410 8.33 -23.37 13.71
CA LEU A 410 7.00 -23.86 13.40
C LEU A 410 6.76 -25.28 13.95
N SER A 411 7.77 -26.15 13.99
CA SER A 411 7.64 -27.46 14.64
C SER A 411 7.47 -27.35 16.15
N ASN A 412 8.06 -26.33 16.78
CA ASN A 412 7.93 -26.08 18.22
C ASN A 412 6.66 -25.30 18.56
N PHE A 413 6.07 -24.57 17.60
CA PHE A 413 4.83 -23.80 17.80
C PHE A 413 3.70 -24.65 18.40
N TYR A 414 3.55 -25.91 18.00
CA TYR A 414 2.48 -26.76 18.51
C TYR A 414 2.83 -27.53 19.80
N GLN A 415 4.00 -27.27 20.41
CA GLN A 415 4.32 -27.82 21.73
C GLN A 415 3.50 -27.14 22.82
N ASP A 416 3.18 -25.86 22.66
CA ASP A 416 2.20 -25.19 23.51
C ASP A 416 0.79 -25.32 22.93
N SER A 417 -0.05 -26.06 23.64
CA SER A 417 -1.46 -26.27 23.28
C SER A 417 -2.34 -25.02 23.31
N THR A 418 -1.86 -23.90 23.85
CA THR A 418 -2.62 -22.63 23.93
C THR A 418 -2.43 -21.74 22.70
N HIS A 419 -1.47 -22.04 21.84
CA HIS A 419 -1.28 -21.28 20.61
C HIS A 419 -2.47 -21.47 19.66
N VAL A 420 -2.94 -20.36 19.08
CA VAL A 420 -4.12 -20.33 18.21
C VAL A 420 -3.72 -20.57 16.76
N LYS A 421 -2.85 -19.70 16.21
CA LYS A 421 -2.42 -19.78 14.81
C LYS A 421 -1.08 -19.10 14.59
N PRO A 422 -0.18 -19.68 13.77
CA PRO A 422 1.05 -19.01 13.40
C PRO A 422 0.76 -17.70 12.64
N LEU A 423 1.39 -16.61 13.05
CA LEU A 423 1.19 -15.28 12.49
C LEU A 423 2.41 -14.87 11.64
N PRO A 424 2.26 -14.70 10.31
CA PRO A 424 3.37 -14.25 9.47
C PRO A 424 3.82 -12.82 9.78
N PRO A 425 5.14 -12.52 9.77
CA PRO A 425 5.67 -11.19 10.02
C PRO A 425 5.08 -10.07 9.16
N GLU A 426 4.84 -10.36 7.89
CA GLU A 426 4.28 -9.41 6.93
C GLU A 426 2.83 -9.07 7.28
N MET A 427 2.07 -10.04 7.79
CA MET A 427 0.69 -9.82 8.25
C MET A 427 0.68 -8.92 9.49
N LEU A 428 1.49 -9.22 10.49
CA LEU A 428 1.56 -8.39 11.70
C LEU A 428 2.04 -6.96 11.38
N LYS A 429 3.05 -6.82 10.51
CA LYS A 429 3.46 -5.51 9.99
C LYS A 429 2.31 -4.77 9.31
N PHE A 430 1.59 -5.42 8.41
CA PHE A 430 0.45 -4.84 7.73
C PHE A 430 -0.63 -4.39 8.71
N LEU A 431 -0.95 -5.19 9.73
CA LEU A 431 -1.92 -4.85 10.76
C LEU A 431 -1.50 -3.62 11.56
N LEU A 432 -0.22 -3.48 11.93
CA LEU A 432 0.25 -2.25 12.60
C LEU A 432 0.08 -1.03 11.70
N GLU A 433 0.49 -1.11 10.43
CA GLU A 433 0.34 0.00 9.47
C GLU A 433 -1.14 0.36 9.23
N TRP A 434 -2.01 -0.65 9.15
CA TRP A 434 -3.46 -0.50 8.98
C TRP A 434 -4.09 0.29 10.14
N HIS A 435 -3.67 0.04 11.38
CA HIS A 435 -4.17 0.75 12.57
C HIS A 435 -3.44 2.07 12.84
N GLY A 436 -2.61 2.54 11.91
CA GLY A 436 -2.04 3.88 11.92
C GLY A 436 -0.62 4.00 12.48
N PHE A 437 0.00 2.91 12.94
CA PHE A 437 1.39 2.92 13.37
C PHE A 437 2.33 3.26 12.19
N LYS A 438 3.40 3.99 12.48
CA LYS A 438 4.40 4.45 11.49
C LYS A 438 5.78 3.91 11.81
N ALA A 439 6.68 4.01 10.82
CA ALA A 439 8.05 3.51 10.89
C ALA A 439 8.12 2.03 11.36
N VAL A 440 7.19 1.22 10.85
CA VAL A 440 7.02 -0.17 11.27
C VAL A 440 8.15 -1.04 10.72
N LYS A 441 8.83 -1.80 11.60
CA LYS A 441 9.98 -2.65 11.27
C LYS A 441 9.76 -4.08 11.75
N ILE A 442 10.17 -5.03 10.93
CA ILE A 442 10.28 -6.45 11.31
C ILE A 442 11.72 -6.70 11.74
N ILE A 443 11.88 -7.35 12.88
CA ILE A 443 13.16 -7.70 13.50
C ILE A 443 13.13 -9.21 13.72
N TYR A 444 14.11 -9.94 13.21
CA TYR A 444 14.24 -11.36 13.48
C TYR A 444 15.20 -11.59 14.66
N SER A 445 14.83 -12.47 15.59
CA SER A 445 15.57 -12.74 16.84
C SER A 445 15.64 -14.25 17.13
N SER A 446 16.45 -14.64 18.11
CA SER A 446 16.65 -16.05 18.50
C SER A 446 17.16 -16.94 17.34
N LEU A 447 18.41 -16.76 16.94
CA LEU A 447 19.03 -17.57 15.89
C LEU A 447 18.99 -19.07 16.23
N ILE A 448 18.52 -19.92 15.31
CA ILE A 448 18.43 -21.38 15.50
C ILE A 448 19.84 -22.01 15.56
N PRO A 449 20.01 -23.21 16.15
CA PRO A 449 21.28 -23.93 16.13
C PRO A 449 21.82 -24.08 14.71
N GLU A 450 23.15 -24.00 14.54
CA GLU A 450 23.79 -24.06 13.21
C GLU A 450 23.42 -25.34 12.45
N SER A 451 23.28 -26.47 13.15
CA SER A 451 22.83 -27.75 12.59
C SER A 451 21.42 -27.71 11.98
N ALA A 452 20.57 -26.77 12.40
CA ALA A 452 19.21 -26.61 11.89
C ALA A 452 19.10 -25.56 10.77
N ARG A 453 20.17 -24.82 10.44
CA ARG A 453 20.19 -23.76 9.41
C ARG A 453 20.36 -24.33 8.00
N ILE A 454 19.37 -25.10 7.57
CA ILE A 454 19.38 -25.80 6.28
C ILE A 454 18.93 -24.93 5.10
N PHE A 455 18.33 -23.77 5.36
CA PHE A 455 17.82 -22.87 4.33
C PHE A 455 18.74 -21.65 4.12
N PRO A 456 18.94 -21.21 2.86
CA PRO A 456 19.78 -20.06 2.54
C PRO A 456 19.13 -18.72 2.94
N GLU A 457 17.80 -18.67 3.06
CA GLU A 457 17.09 -17.46 3.46
C GLU A 457 17.35 -17.15 4.94
N GLN A 458 18.04 -16.05 5.22
CA GLN A 458 18.43 -15.68 6.58
C GLN A 458 17.25 -15.59 7.54
N ARG A 459 16.09 -15.08 7.10
CA ARG A 459 14.88 -14.96 7.93
C ARG A 459 14.36 -16.30 8.47
N MET A 460 14.65 -17.41 7.79
CA MET A 460 14.22 -18.76 8.23
C MET A 460 15.12 -19.31 9.34
N ASN A 461 16.27 -18.68 9.58
CA ASN A 461 17.24 -19.11 10.59
C ASN A 461 16.97 -18.52 11.98
N TYR A 462 15.83 -17.87 12.18
CA TYR A 462 15.44 -17.22 13.44
C TYR A 462 14.15 -17.82 13.97
N GLN A 463 14.11 -18.12 15.27
CA GLN A 463 12.94 -18.72 15.94
C GLN A 463 11.80 -17.72 16.10
N ASP A 464 12.17 -16.47 16.38
CA ASP A 464 11.23 -15.44 16.75
C ASP A 464 11.36 -14.26 15.79
N TYR A 465 10.32 -13.45 15.74
CA TYR A 465 10.40 -12.12 15.18
C TYR A 465 9.59 -11.15 16.02
N ALA A 466 9.96 -9.88 15.97
CA ALA A 466 9.19 -8.79 16.49
C ALA A 466 8.81 -7.79 15.41
N VAL A 467 7.64 -7.17 15.58
CA VAL A 467 7.22 -6.01 14.81
C VAL A 467 7.15 -4.82 15.74
N VAL A 468 7.92 -3.79 15.41
CA VAL A 468 8.00 -2.55 16.19
C VAL A 468 7.41 -1.42 15.37
N GLY A 469 6.51 -0.62 15.95
CA GLY A 469 5.89 0.54 15.30
C GLY A 469 5.72 1.71 16.27
N TYR A 470 5.49 2.91 15.73
CA TYR A 470 5.37 4.13 16.54
C TYR A 470 4.06 4.85 16.27
N LYS A 471 3.47 5.44 17.31
CA LYS A 471 2.36 6.38 17.16
C LYS A 471 2.92 7.75 16.74
N LYS A 472 2.76 8.10 15.46
CA LYS A 472 3.12 9.44 14.94
C LYS A 472 1.86 10.22 14.61
N LEU A 473 1.89 11.53 14.85
CA LEU A 473 0.82 12.46 14.44
C LEU A 473 0.85 12.73 12.94
#